data_AF-A0A8C1Z7T9-F1
#
_entry.id   AF-A0A8C1Z7T9-F1
#
_cell.length_a   1.000
_cell.length_b   1.000
_cell.length_c   1.000
_cell.angle_alpha   90.00
_cell.angle_beta   90.00
_cell.angle_gamma   90.00
#
_symmetry.space_group_name_H-M   'P 1'
#
loop_
_entity.id
_entity.type
_entity.pdbx_description
1 polymer ?
#
loop_
_entity_poly.entity_id
_entity_poly.type
_entity_poly.pdbx_seq_one_letter_code
_entity_poly.pdbx_strand_id
1 'polypeptide(L)'
;MEDEDFLLALRLQEQFDQETPGPERALSVVDESWEVLDPSPDVRAMFLQFNDRFFWGKLSGVEVKWSPRMTLCAGVCSYEGRGGLCSIRLSEPLLKLRPRRDLVQTLLHEMIHALLFVTQNNRDRDGHGPEFCKHMDRINQASGANITIYHSFHDEVDMYRQHWWRCNGPCQNRRPFFGYVKRAMNRPPSARDPWWAEHQKTCGGTYTKIKEPENYGKTGKDVRWIPLPGVIGITCIYFLKCFETEIQNTFRRCAIAPPTV
;
A
#
# COMPACT_ATOMS: atom_id res chain seq x y z
N MET A 1 49.82 -1.56 12.90
CA MET A 1 48.80 -1.64 11.83
C MET A 1 47.40 -1.34 12.37
N GLU A 2 47.20 -1.25 13.69
CA GLU A 2 45.90 -0.94 14.32
C GLU A 2 45.68 0.56 14.59
N ASP A 3 46.74 1.36 14.60
CA ASP A 3 46.65 2.79 14.94
C ASP A 3 46.06 3.65 13.82
N GLU A 4 46.20 3.24 12.54
CA GLU A 4 45.66 4.02 11.42
C GLU A 4 44.14 3.91 11.32
N ASP A 5 43.58 2.72 11.55
CA ASP A 5 42.14 2.50 11.57
C ASP A 5 41.48 3.25 12.73
N PHE A 6 42.14 3.28 13.90
CA PHE A 6 41.67 4.03 15.06
C PHE A 6 41.67 5.55 14.79
N LEU A 7 42.72 6.06 14.15
CA LEU A 7 42.83 7.46 13.75
C LEU A 7 41.84 7.85 12.64
N LEU A 8 41.50 6.90 11.75
CA LEU A 8 40.47 7.10 10.74
C LEU A 8 39.08 7.16 11.37
N ALA A 9 38.78 6.27 12.32
CA ALA A 9 37.51 6.27 13.05
C ALA A 9 37.29 7.57 13.84
N LEU A 10 38.33 8.08 14.52
CA LEU A 10 38.29 9.38 15.20
C LEU A 10 38.03 10.54 14.24
N ARG A 11 38.70 10.56 13.08
CA ARG A 11 38.47 11.59 12.05
C ARG A 11 37.06 11.55 11.47
N LEU A 12 36.51 10.35 11.26
CA LEU A 12 35.13 10.17 10.77
C LEU A 12 34.11 10.60 11.81
N GLN A 13 34.36 10.31 13.09
CA GLN A 13 33.51 10.76 14.20
C GLN A 13 33.54 12.29 14.34
N GLU A 14 34.71 12.91 14.25
CA GLU A 14 34.83 14.38 14.25
C GLU A 14 34.14 15.02 13.04
N GLN A 15 34.21 14.40 11.85
CA GLN A 15 33.46 14.87 10.68
C GLN A 15 31.95 14.78 10.88
N PHE A 16 31.46 13.69 11.48
CA PHE A 16 30.04 13.51 11.80
C PHE A 16 29.57 14.51 12.86
N ASP A 17 30.38 14.77 13.87
CA ASP A 17 30.06 15.73 14.95
C ASP A 17 30.16 17.19 14.48
N GLN A 18 30.98 17.48 13.45
CA GLN A 18 31.09 18.78 12.79
C GLN A 18 30.07 19.01 11.66
N GLU A 19 29.29 17.99 11.28
CA GLU A 19 28.06 18.20 10.52
C GLU A 19 27.03 18.88 11.44
N THR A 20 27.19 20.19 11.64
CA THR A 20 26.12 21.04 12.15
C THR A 20 24.88 20.78 11.30
N PRO A 21 23.68 20.57 11.89
CA PRO A 21 22.46 20.48 11.12
C PRO A 21 22.38 21.77 10.32
N GLY A 22 22.48 21.64 9.00
CA GLY A 22 22.39 22.78 8.09
C GLY A 22 21.14 23.62 8.40
N PRO A 23 21.11 24.89 7.98
CA PRO A 23 19.96 25.77 8.21
C PRO A 23 18.69 25.00 7.84
N GLU A 24 17.72 24.94 8.77
CA GLU A 24 16.48 24.15 8.69
C GLU A 24 16.16 23.82 7.23
N ARG A 25 16.52 22.60 6.80
CA ARG A 25 16.25 22.13 5.43
C ARG A 25 14.80 22.49 5.16
N ALA A 26 14.51 23.23 4.09
CA ALA A 26 13.19 23.80 3.84
C ALA A 26 12.06 22.79 4.17
N LEU A 27 10.93 23.28 4.70
CA LEU A 27 9.76 22.47 5.06
C LEU A 27 9.23 21.57 3.92
N SER A 28 9.67 21.85 2.69
CA SER A 28 9.38 21.10 1.48
C SER A 28 9.71 19.61 1.61
N VAL A 29 8.71 18.78 1.30
CA VAL A 29 8.90 17.35 0.98
C VAL A 29 9.07 17.12 -0.53
N VAL A 30 8.85 18.18 -1.32
CA VAL A 30 9.09 18.20 -2.76
C VAL A 30 10.57 18.48 -2.99
N ASP A 31 11.24 17.50 -3.58
CA ASP A 31 12.66 17.53 -3.96
C ASP A 31 12.83 16.91 -5.36
N GLU A 32 14.08 16.82 -5.84
CA GLU A 32 14.40 16.30 -7.19
C GLU A 32 13.91 14.85 -7.42
N SER A 33 13.72 14.06 -6.37
CA SER A 33 13.21 12.69 -6.43
C SER A 33 11.68 12.59 -6.38
N TRP A 34 10.95 13.71 -6.27
CA TRP A 34 9.49 13.75 -6.09
C TRP A 34 8.71 12.98 -7.16
N GLU A 35 9.14 13.13 -8.42
CA GLU A 35 8.53 12.51 -9.60
C GLU A 35 9.18 11.17 -9.99
N VAL A 36 10.20 10.74 -9.24
CA VAL A 36 10.97 9.52 -9.52
C VAL A 36 10.47 8.39 -8.63
N LEU A 37 10.58 7.16 -9.14
CA LEU A 37 10.36 5.96 -8.35
C LEU A 37 11.48 5.80 -7.31
N ASP A 38 11.10 5.64 -6.04
CA ASP A 38 12.02 5.24 -4.98
C ASP A 38 12.10 3.70 -4.97
N PRO A 39 13.25 3.09 -5.28
CA PRO A 39 13.38 1.64 -5.38
C PRO A 39 13.28 0.95 -4.02
N SER A 40 13.52 1.67 -2.91
CA SER A 40 13.53 1.12 -1.56
C SER A 40 13.01 2.13 -0.53
N PRO A 41 11.71 2.47 -0.58
CA PRO A 41 11.15 3.50 0.28
C PRO A 41 11.11 3.03 1.74
N ASP A 42 11.81 3.75 2.62
CA ASP A 42 11.69 3.55 4.07
C ASP A 42 10.49 4.33 4.63
N VAL A 43 9.33 3.67 4.62
CA VAL A 43 8.09 4.24 5.15
C VAL A 43 8.13 4.50 6.65
N ARG A 44 8.98 3.79 7.40
CA ARG A 44 9.09 4.01 8.85
C ARG A 44 9.87 5.28 9.12
N ALA A 45 11.00 5.48 8.42
CA ALA A 45 11.77 6.72 8.51
C ALA A 45 10.93 7.93 8.07
N MET A 46 10.21 7.82 6.94
CA MET A 46 9.30 8.88 6.48
C MET A 46 8.21 9.20 7.51
N PHE A 47 7.58 8.18 8.09
CA PHE A 47 6.57 8.37 9.13
C PHE A 47 7.13 9.10 10.35
N LEU A 48 8.32 8.73 10.84
CA LEU A 48 8.95 9.39 11.99
C LEU A 48 9.27 10.85 11.67
N GLN A 49 9.84 11.11 10.50
CA GLN A 49 10.13 12.46 10.03
C GLN A 49 8.86 13.32 9.93
N PHE A 50 7.81 12.80 9.32
CA PHE A 50 6.55 13.53 9.18
C PHE A 50 5.84 13.72 10.52
N ASN A 51 5.90 12.75 11.43
CA ASN A 51 5.30 12.86 12.75
C ASN A 51 5.90 14.03 13.53
N ASP A 52 7.22 14.13 13.54
CA ASP A 52 7.94 15.24 14.16
C ASP A 52 7.57 16.58 13.48
N ARG A 53 7.72 16.63 12.17
CA ARG A 53 7.60 17.86 11.37
C ARG A 53 6.19 18.43 11.27
N PHE A 54 5.19 17.57 11.10
CA PHE A 54 3.83 17.98 10.73
C PHE A 54 2.77 17.66 11.78
N PHE A 55 3.07 16.77 12.73
CA PHE A 55 2.12 16.23 13.71
C PHE A 55 2.58 16.39 15.17
N TRP A 56 3.62 17.19 15.44
CA TRP A 56 4.10 17.53 16.79
C TRP A 56 4.42 16.30 17.66
N GLY A 57 4.88 15.21 17.04
CA GLY A 57 5.16 13.95 17.74
C GLY A 57 3.93 13.20 18.24
N LYS A 58 2.69 13.68 17.99
CA LYS A 58 1.45 13.10 18.53
C LYS A 58 1.12 11.71 18.01
N LEU A 59 1.75 11.27 16.92
CA LEU A 59 1.52 9.95 16.32
C LEU A 59 2.53 8.90 16.82
N SER A 60 3.28 9.15 17.90
CA SER A 60 4.31 8.21 18.39
C SER A 60 3.77 6.81 18.72
N GLY A 61 2.48 6.70 19.09
CA GLY A 61 1.79 5.42 19.35
C GLY A 61 1.17 4.76 18.11
N VAL A 62 1.36 5.32 16.91
CA VAL A 62 0.81 4.81 15.66
C VAL A 62 1.84 3.95 14.94
N GLU A 63 1.41 2.77 14.48
CA GLU A 63 2.24 1.92 13.63
C GLU A 63 2.03 2.26 12.14
N VAL A 64 3.08 2.11 11.33
CA VAL A 64 2.99 2.15 9.87
C VAL A 64 3.58 0.87 9.30
N LYS A 65 2.87 0.20 8.38
CA LYS A 65 3.35 -1.02 7.72
C LYS A 65 2.91 -1.10 6.25
N TRP A 66 3.70 -1.81 5.45
CA TRP A 66 3.29 -2.25 4.13
C TRP A 66 2.26 -3.38 4.21
N SER A 67 1.33 -3.39 3.25
CA SER A 67 0.37 -4.45 3.03
C SER A 67 0.59 -5.08 1.65
N PRO A 68 1.07 -6.33 1.57
CA PRO A 68 1.37 -6.99 0.29
C PRO A 68 0.12 -7.38 -0.51
N ARG A 69 -1.06 -7.29 0.10
CA ARG A 69 -2.33 -7.78 -0.46
C ARG A 69 -3.42 -6.72 -0.56
N MET A 70 -3.15 -5.49 -0.16
CA MET A 70 -4.14 -4.41 -0.22
C MET A 70 -4.19 -3.85 -1.63
N THR A 71 -5.32 -4.02 -2.32
CA THR A 71 -5.50 -3.60 -3.73
C THR A 71 -6.77 -2.80 -3.96
N LEU A 72 -7.49 -2.43 -2.89
CA LEU A 72 -8.74 -1.65 -2.97
C LEU A 72 -8.53 -0.16 -2.74
N CYS A 73 -7.47 0.19 -2.00
CA CYS A 73 -7.07 1.54 -1.68
C CYS A 73 -5.54 1.55 -1.49
N ALA A 74 -4.91 2.70 -1.68
CA ALA A 74 -3.46 2.84 -1.52
C ALA A 74 -3.03 2.99 -0.05
N GLY A 75 -3.90 3.50 0.81
CA GLY A 75 -3.69 3.66 2.24
C GLY A 75 -4.95 3.27 3.02
N VAL A 76 -4.77 2.89 4.28
CA VAL A 76 -5.88 2.81 5.24
C VAL A 76 -5.36 3.02 6.66
N CYS A 77 -6.07 3.85 7.41
CA CYS A 77 -5.92 4.00 8.85
C CYS A 77 -6.98 3.16 9.59
N SER A 78 -6.54 2.36 10.56
CA SER A 78 -7.41 1.45 11.30
C SER A 78 -7.14 1.48 12.80
N TYR A 79 -8.20 1.28 13.58
CA TYR A 79 -8.11 1.15 15.03
C TYR A 79 -8.24 -0.30 15.47
N GLU A 80 -7.25 -0.78 16.20
CA GLU A 80 -7.23 -2.13 16.77
C GLU A 80 -7.98 -2.20 18.12
N GLY A 81 -9.30 -1.97 18.06
CA GLY A 81 -10.24 -2.34 19.12
C GLY A 81 -9.85 -1.93 20.54
N ARG A 82 -10.10 -2.82 21.53
CA ARG A 82 -9.96 -2.53 22.98
C ARG A 82 -8.53 -2.14 23.42
N GLY A 83 -7.52 -2.35 22.58
CA GLY A 83 -6.11 -2.07 22.88
C GLY A 83 -5.65 -0.66 22.54
N GLY A 84 -6.45 0.17 21.88
CA GLY A 84 -6.10 1.58 21.70
C GLY A 84 -5.15 1.91 20.54
N LEU A 85 -4.64 0.90 19.83
CA LEU A 85 -3.56 1.12 18.84
C LEU A 85 -4.13 1.51 17.48
N CYS A 86 -3.65 2.63 16.95
CA CYS A 86 -3.92 3.10 15.60
C CYS A 86 -2.83 2.57 14.66
N SER A 87 -3.23 2.02 13.51
CA SER A 87 -2.34 1.38 12.54
C SER A 87 -2.63 1.92 11.14
N ILE A 88 -1.61 2.48 10.50
CA ILE A 88 -1.59 2.88 9.10
C ILE A 88 -1.02 1.73 8.27
N ARG A 89 -1.75 1.34 7.22
CA ARG A 89 -1.28 0.36 6.24
C ARG A 89 -1.21 1.00 4.86
N LEU A 90 -0.12 0.76 4.15
CA LEU A 90 0.11 1.24 2.79
C LEU A 90 0.12 0.07 1.80
N SER A 91 -0.45 0.26 0.62
CA SER A 91 -0.56 -0.77 -0.39
C SER A 91 0.76 -0.91 -1.13
N GLU A 92 1.44 -2.03 -0.92
CA GLU A 92 2.60 -2.36 -1.73
C GLU A 92 2.21 -2.52 -3.21
N PRO A 93 1.11 -3.23 -3.59
CA PRO A 93 0.72 -3.39 -4.99
C PRO A 93 0.37 -2.09 -5.74
N LEU A 94 -0.12 -1.05 -5.04
CA LEU A 94 -0.55 0.20 -5.68
C LEU A 94 0.52 1.30 -5.61
N LEU A 95 1.45 1.26 -4.65
CA LEU A 95 2.43 2.35 -4.44
C LEU A 95 3.86 1.99 -4.84
N LYS A 96 4.25 0.71 -4.88
CA LYS A 96 5.66 0.31 -5.09
C LYS A 96 6.22 0.69 -6.46
N LEU A 97 5.36 0.80 -7.48
CA LEU A 97 5.75 1.17 -8.85
C LEU A 97 5.37 2.61 -9.22
N ARG A 98 5.15 3.46 -8.22
CA ARG A 98 4.70 4.84 -8.41
C ARG A 98 5.82 5.84 -8.08
N PRO A 99 5.70 7.08 -8.57
CA PRO A 99 6.54 8.17 -8.09
C PRO A 99 6.46 8.31 -6.57
N ARG A 100 7.57 8.72 -5.97
CA ARG A 100 7.68 8.99 -4.52
C ARG A 100 6.56 9.90 -4.02
N ARG A 101 6.13 10.88 -4.82
CA ARG A 101 4.97 11.74 -4.55
C ARG A 101 3.75 10.97 -4.07
N ASP A 102 3.35 9.93 -4.80
CA ASP A 102 2.09 9.22 -4.53
C ASP A 102 2.17 8.50 -3.17
N LEU A 103 3.34 7.96 -2.84
CA LEU A 103 3.61 7.36 -1.53
C LEU A 103 3.55 8.41 -0.40
N VAL A 104 4.25 9.54 -0.58
CA VAL A 104 4.30 10.62 0.43
C VAL A 104 2.91 11.20 0.68
N GLN A 105 2.17 11.52 -0.38
CA GLN A 105 0.82 12.07 -0.28
C GLN A 105 -0.16 11.08 0.37
N THR A 106 -0.07 9.79 0.02
CA THR A 106 -0.89 8.74 0.64
C THR A 106 -0.56 8.58 2.12
N LEU A 107 0.73 8.54 2.48
CA LEU A 107 1.14 8.44 3.88
C LEU A 107 0.65 9.65 4.71
N LEU A 108 0.84 10.87 4.21
CA LEU A 108 0.38 12.08 4.90
C LEU A 108 -1.16 12.10 5.05
N HIS A 109 -1.90 11.64 4.04
CA HIS A 109 -3.36 11.48 4.11
C HIS A 109 -3.76 10.58 5.29
N GLU A 110 -3.18 9.37 5.37
CA GLU A 110 -3.48 8.44 6.46
C GLU A 110 -3.01 8.95 7.83
N MET A 111 -1.93 9.73 7.88
CA MET A 111 -1.45 10.36 9.13
C MET A 111 -2.40 11.45 9.63
N ILE A 112 -3.11 12.16 8.75
CA ILE A 112 -4.18 13.09 9.14
C ILE A 112 -5.34 12.32 9.78
N HIS A 113 -5.78 11.22 9.18
CA HIS A 113 -6.78 10.34 9.80
C HIS A 113 -6.32 9.84 11.17
N ALA A 114 -5.06 9.40 11.28
CA ALA A 114 -4.49 8.95 12.54
C ALA A 114 -4.47 10.07 13.60
N LEU A 115 -4.17 11.31 13.23
CA LEU A 115 -4.21 12.46 14.15
C LEU A 115 -5.62 12.72 14.66
N LEU A 116 -6.60 12.81 13.78
CA LEU A 116 -8.00 13.04 14.15
C LEU A 116 -8.53 11.89 15.02
N PHE A 117 -8.09 10.67 14.71
CA PHE A 117 -8.39 9.51 15.53
C PHE A 117 -7.83 9.66 16.96
N VAL A 118 -6.52 9.90 17.09
CA VAL A 118 -5.83 9.97 18.40
C VAL A 118 -6.29 11.17 19.24
N THR A 119 -6.55 12.32 18.61
CA THR A 119 -6.80 13.57 19.34
C THR A 119 -8.28 13.91 19.51
N GLN A 120 -9.14 13.45 18.61
CA GLN A 120 -10.57 13.80 18.60
C GLN A 120 -11.48 12.58 18.73
N ASN A 121 -10.92 11.36 18.84
CA ASN A 121 -11.67 10.10 18.83
C ASN A 121 -12.62 9.99 17.62
N ASN A 122 -12.25 10.62 16.50
CA ASN A 122 -12.98 10.51 15.25
C ASN A 122 -12.71 9.13 14.65
N ARG A 123 -13.72 8.27 14.63
CA ARG A 123 -13.62 6.89 14.14
C ARG A 123 -14.18 6.72 12.73
N ASP A 124 -14.57 7.82 12.10
CA ASP A 124 -15.00 7.80 10.70
C ASP A 124 -13.77 7.59 9.81
N ARG A 125 -13.71 6.42 9.18
CA ARG A 125 -12.57 6.00 8.36
C ARG A 125 -12.52 6.69 7.01
N ASP A 126 -13.68 7.07 6.49
CA ASP A 126 -13.85 7.68 5.18
C ASP A 126 -14.25 9.16 5.31
N GLY A 127 -14.20 9.70 6.52
CA GLY A 127 -14.66 11.05 6.85
C GLY A 127 -13.59 12.11 6.59
N HIS A 128 -13.82 12.99 5.62
CA HIS A 128 -12.96 14.14 5.34
C HIS A 128 -13.65 15.47 5.71
N GLY A 129 -14.05 15.57 6.98
CA GLY A 129 -14.71 16.76 7.50
C GLY A 129 -13.79 18.00 7.58
N PRO A 130 -14.30 19.13 8.09
CA PRO A 130 -13.53 20.39 8.15
C PRO A 130 -12.16 20.28 8.84
N GLU A 131 -12.05 19.44 9.88
CA GLU A 131 -10.77 19.21 10.58
C GLU A 131 -9.75 18.47 9.72
N PHE A 132 -10.19 17.53 8.87
CA PHE A 132 -9.31 16.89 7.89
C PHE A 132 -8.77 17.93 6.92
N CYS A 133 -9.65 18.74 6.32
CA CYS A 133 -9.28 19.77 5.36
C CYS A 133 -8.30 20.79 5.96
N LYS A 134 -8.51 21.22 7.21
CA LYS A 134 -7.59 22.14 7.92
C LYS A 134 -6.17 21.58 8.01
N HIS A 135 -6.02 20.30 8.39
CA HIS A 135 -4.70 19.68 8.49
C HIS A 135 -4.08 19.42 7.12
N MET A 136 -4.88 19.01 6.14
CA MET A 136 -4.47 18.85 4.74
C MET A 136 -3.90 20.15 4.17
N ASP A 137 -4.66 21.26 4.26
CA ASP A 137 -4.26 22.56 3.73
C ASP A 137 -2.99 23.09 4.40
N ARG A 138 -2.91 22.98 5.73
CA ARG A 138 -1.72 23.36 6.50
C ARG A 138 -0.47 22.58 6.06
N ILE A 139 -0.60 21.26 5.87
CA ILE A 139 0.53 20.42 5.45
C ILE A 139 0.91 20.71 4.00
N ASN A 140 -0.06 20.87 3.09
CA ASN A 140 0.21 21.23 1.70
C ASN A 140 0.95 22.57 1.63
N GLN A 141 0.51 23.58 2.38
CA GLN A 141 1.16 24.89 2.43
C GLN A 141 2.60 24.81 2.98
N ALA A 142 2.83 24.01 4.03
CA ALA A 142 4.16 23.88 4.63
C ALA A 142 5.12 23.04 3.79
N SER A 143 4.61 21.98 3.15
CA SER A 143 5.44 20.95 2.53
C SER A 143 5.56 21.05 1.01
N GLY A 144 4.75 21.88 0.36
CA GLY A 144 4.64 21.93 -1.10
C GLY A 144 3.95 20.71 -1.73
N ALA A 145 3.51 19.74 -0.92
CA ALA A 145 2.73 18.60 -1.40
C ALA A 145 1.30 19.01 -1.81
N ASN A 146 0.57 18.07 -2.40
CA ASN A 146 -0.82 18.24 -2.82
C ASN A 146 -1.65 17.04 -2.35
N ILE A 147 -1.79 16.91 -1.04
CA ILE A 147 -2.67 15.92 -0.41
C ILE A 147 -4.11 16.26 -0.81
N THR A 148 -4.84 15.26 -1.28
CA THR A 148 -6.24 15.38 -1.68
C THR A 148 -7.16 14.51 -0.81
N ILE A 149 -8.45 14.82 -0.83
CA ILE A 149 -9.52 14.04 -0.16
C ILE A 149 -9.69 12.67 -0.83
N TYR A 150 -9.64 12.63 -2.17
CA TYR A 150 -9.78 11.41 -2.93
C TYR A 150 -8.45 11.06 -3.58
N HIS A 151 -8.06 9.79 -3.45
CA HIS A 151 -6.92 9.25 -4.17
C HIS A 151 -7.33 8.78 -5.58
N SER A 152 -6.51 9.07 -6.59
CA SER A 152 -6.75 8.67 -7.99
C SER A 152 -6.09 7.31 -8.31
N PHE A 153 -6.56 6.22 -7.70
CA PHE A 153 -6.07 4.86 -7.99
C PHE A 153 -7.12 3.96 -8.66
N HIS A 154 -8.12 4.57 -9.31
CA HIS A 154 -9.32 3.85 -9.78
C HIS A 154 -8.98 2.83 -10.87
N ASP A 155 -8.15 3.20 -11.84
CA ASP A 155 -7.77 2.34 -12.95
C ASP A 155 -6.90 1.16 -12.48
N GLU A 156 -5.96 1.42 -11.58
CA GLU A 156 -5.07 0.40 -11.01
C GLU A 156 -5.87 -0.57 -10.14
N VAL A 157 -6.76 -0.06 -9.29
CA VAL A 157 -7.68 -0.89 -8.49
C VAL A 157 -8.54 -1.75 -9.42
N ASP A 158 -9.00 -1.22 -10.55
CA ASP A 158 -9.79 -1.97 -11.54
C ASP A 158 -8.96 -3.06 -12.25
N MET A 159 -7.66 -2.84 -12.49
CA MET A 159 -6.75 -3.88 -13.01
C MET A 159 -6.64 -5.09 -12.06
N TYR A 160 -6.67 -4.85 -10.74
CA TYR A 160 -6.64 -5.93 -9.75
C TYR A 160 -7.98 -6.66 -9.62
N ARG A 161 -9.12 -6.07 -10.01
CA ARG A 161 -10.44 -6.68 -9.91
C ARG A 161 -10.67 -7.74 -11.00
N GLN A 162 -9.96 -8.86 -10.91
CA GLN A 162 -9.94 -9.90 -11.95
C GLN A 162 -11.03 -10.96 -11.78
N HIS A 163 -11.69 -11.03 -10.61
CA HIS A 163 -12.80 -11.96 -10.37
C HIS A 163 -14.13 -11.26 -10.58
N TRP A 164 -14.89 -11.69 -11.57
CA TRP A 164 -16.16 -11.07 -11.93
C TRP A 164 -17.30 -12.05 -11.73
N TRP A 165 -18.39 -11.55 -11.16
CA TRP A 165 -19.67 -12.22 -11.10
C TRP A 165 -20.73 -11.36 -11.77
N ARG A 166 -21.71 -12.01 -12.36
CA ARG A 166 -22.90 -11.34 -12.89
C ARG A 166 -24.15 -11.99 -12.32
N CYS A 167 -25.07 -11.16 -11.84
CA CYS A 167 -26.37 -11.57 -11.37
C CYS A 167 -27.23 -12.00 -12.56
N ASN A 168 -28.03 -13.05 -12.42
CA ASN A 168 -29.00 -13.49 -13.43
C ASN A 168 -30.39 -12.82 -13.28
N GLY A 169 -30.57 -11.93 -12.30
CA GLY A 169 -31.83 -11.27 -12.00
C GLY A 169 -32.03 -9.90 -12.69
N PRO A 170 -33.13 -9.20 -12.40
CA PRO A 170 -33.50 -7.93 -13.05
C PRO A 170 -32.50 -6.79 -12.83
N CYS A 171 -31.58 -6.89 -11.85
CA CYS A 171 -30.55 -5.88 -11.63
C CYS A 171 -29.54 -5.76 -12.78
N GLN A 172 -29.53 -6.69 -13.75
CA GLN A 172 -28.76 -6.57 -14.99
C GLN A 172 -29.07 -5.29 -15.78
N ASN A 173 -30.30 -4.79 -15.68
CA ASN A 173 -30.75 -3.59 -16.39
C ASN A 173 -30.75 -2.34 -15.49
N ARG A 174 -30.30 -2.46 -14.24
CA ARG A 174 -30.30 -1.36 -13.27
C ARG A 174 -28.93 -0.73 -13.18
N ARG A 175 -28.89 0.59 -13.36
CA ARG A 175 -27.72 1.40 -13.07
C ARG A 175 -27.40 1.37 -11.56
N PRO A 176 -26.14 1.58 -11.16
CA PRO A 176 -24.96 1.76 -12.04
C PRO A 176 -24.25 0.44 -12.40
N PHE A 177 -24.57 -0.67 -11.72
CA PHE A 177 -23.74 -1.88 -11.76
C PHE A 177 -24.13 -2.89 -12.83
N PHE A 178 -25.34 -2.81 -13.40
CA PHE A 178 -25.82 -3.72 -14.44
C PHE A 178 -25.63 -5.21 -14.10
N GLY A 179 -25.86 -5.53 -12.82
CA GLY A 179 -25.72 -6.87 -12.27
C GLY A 179 -24.29 -7.36 -12.09
N TYR A 180 -23.25 -6.55 -12.34
CA TYR A 180 -21.86 -6.95 -12.15
C TYR A 180 -21.38 -6.73 -10.72
N VAL A 181 -20.54 -7.66 -10.25
CA VAL A 181 -19.67 -7.49 -9.08
C VAL A 181 -18.26 -7.88 -9.50
N LYS A 182 -17.31 -6.95 -9.37
CA LYS A 182 -15.90 -7.18 -9.69
C LYS A 182 -15.06 -7.08 -8.41
N ARG A 183 -14.19 -8.05 -8.14
CA ARG A 183 -13.36 -8.08 -6.93
C ARG A 183 -11.95 -8.55 -7.25
N ALA A 184 -10.99 -8.10 -6.43
CA ALA A 184 -9.61 -8.55 -6.52
C ALA A 184 -9.38 -9.94 -5.92
N MET A 185 -10.25 -10.37 -5.01
CA MET A 185 -10.21 -11.70 -4.42
C MET A 185 -11.36 -12.56 -4.93
N ASN A 186 -11.13 -13.87 -5.02
CA ASN A 186 -12.15 -14.86 -5.33
C ASN A 186 -13.13 -15.05 -4.15
N ARG A 187 -13.89 -14.00 -3.83
CA ARG A 187 -14.93 -14.01 -2.81
C ARG A 187 -16.27 -13.81 -3.51
N PRO A 188 -17.14 -14.82 -3.66
CA PRO A 188 -18.44 -14.62 -4.27
C PRO A 188 -19.29 -13.63 -3.48
N PRO A 189 -20.21 -12.88 -4.13
CA PRO A 189 -21.29 -12.17 -3.45
C PRO A 189 -22.02 -13.07 -2.45
N SER A 190 -22.23 -12.58 -1.23
CA SER A 190 -22.83 -13.37 -0.14
C SER A 190 -23.49 -12.49 0.91
N ALA A 191 -24.18 -13.11 1.87
CA ALA A 191 -24.78 -12.44 3.03
C ALA A 191 -23.82 -11.61 3.90
N ARG A 192 -22.50 -11.76 3.71
CA ARG A 192 -21.49 -10.93 4.38
C ARG A 192 -21.32 -9.55 3.74
N ASP A 193 -21.89 -9.33 2.56
CA ASP A 193 -21.81 -8.04 1.87
C ASP A 193 -22.92 -7.11 2.40
N PRO A 194 -22.61 -5.85 2.77
CA PRO A 194 -23.59 -4.94 3.38
C PRO A 194 -24.85 -4.70 2.53
N TRP A 195 -24.71 -4.75 1.21
CA TRP A 195 -25.79 -4.55 0.24
C TRP A 195 -26.59 -5.84 -0.07
N TRP A 196 -26.16 -7.01 0.43
CA TRP A 196 -26.76 -8.30 0.05
C TRP A 196 -28.23 -8.42 0.41
N ALA A 197 -28.61 -7.99 1.62
CA ALA A 197 -29.99 -8.06 2.07
C ALA A 197 -30.93 -7.25 1.16
N GLU A 198 -30.48 -6.08 0.72
CA GLU A 198 -31.23 -5.23 -0.20
C GLU A 198 -31.31 -5.83 -1.61
N HIS A 199 -30.21 -6.41 -2.10
CA HIS A 199 -30.21 -7.13 -3.37
C HIS A 199 -31.19 -8.31 -3.35
N GLN A 200 -31.24 -9.08 -2.26
CA GLN A 200 -32.17 -10.19 -2.13
C GLN A 200 -33.64 -9.72 -2.20
N LYS A 201 -33.97 -8.61 -1.54
CA LYS A 201 -35.34 -8.05 -1.56
C LYS A 201 -35.73 -7.47 -2.92
N THR A 202 -34.83 -6.74 -3.57
CA THR A 202 -35.17 -5.95 -4.77
C THR A 202 -34.91 -6.66 -6.08
N CYS A 203 -34.09 -7.72 -6.07
CA CYS A 203 -33.69 -8.47 -7.27
C CYS A 203 -33.92 -9.98 -7.09
N GLY A 204 -33.44 -10.56 -5.99
CA GLY A 204 -33.56 -12.01 -5.72
C GLY A 204 -32.74 -12.92 -6.64
N GLY A 205 -31.98 -12.35 -7.59
CA GLY A 205 -31.14 -13.11 -8.51
C GLY A 205 -29.93 -13.75 -7.84
N THR A 206 -29.29 -14.67 -8.57
CA THR A 206 -28.07 -15.38 -8.16
C THR A 206 -26.88 -14.89 -8.97
N TYR A 207 -25.73 -14.74 -8.31
CA TYR A 207 -24.48 -14.34 -8.94
C TYR A 207 -23.70 -15.54 -9.43
N THR A 208 -23.40 -15.57 -10.73
CA THR A 208 -22.54 -16.60 -11.35
C THR A 208 -21.19 -16.00 -11.70
N LYS A 209 -20.11 -16.76 -11.49
CA LYS A 209 -18.75 -16.33 -11.83
C LYS A 209 -18.58 -16.34 -13.35
N ILE A 210 -18.07 -15.25 -13.91
CA ILE A 210 -17.93 -15.06 -15.37
C ILE A 210 -16.49 -14.69 -15.80
N LYS A 211 -15.62 -14.34 -14.85
CA LYS A 211 -14.20 -14.07 -15.10
C LYS A 211 -13.38 -14.43 -13.87
N GLU A 212 -12.18 -14.96 -14.12
CA GLU A 212 -11.12 -15.13 -13.13
C GLU A 212 -9.75 -14.95 -13.81
N PRO A 213 -8.67 -14.76 -13.04
CA PRO A 213 -7.31 -14.70 -13.57
C PRO A 213 -6.94 -15.97 -14.32
N GLU A 214 -6.12 -15.84 -15.36
CA GLU A 214 -5.57 -17.00 -16.06
C GLU A 214 -4.78 -17.89 -15.09
N ASN A 215 -4.95 -19.21 -15.22
CA ASN A 215 -4.31 -20.23 -14.38
C ASN A 215 -4.65 -20.20 -12.88
N TYR A 216 -5.69 -19.45 -12.49
CA TYR A 216 -6.18 -19.46 -11.11
C TYR A 216 -6.55 -20.90 -10.66
N GLY A 217 -5.92 -21.38 -9.60
CA GLY A 217 -6.18 -22.72 -9.03
C GLY A 217 -5.44 -23.89 -9.68
N LYS A 218 -4.61 -23.65 -10.72
CA LYS A 218 -3.77 -24.69 -11.32
C LYS A 218 -2.45 -24.81 -10.56
N THR A 219 -2.06 -26.01 -10.17
CA THR A 219 -0.71 -26.26 -9.63
C THR A 219 0.30 -26.37 -10.78
N GLY A 220 1.59 -26.18 -10.51
CA GLY A 220 2.66 -26.05 -11.53
C GLY A 220 2.78 -27.19 -12.56
N LYS A 221 2.05 -28.30 -12.39
CA LYS A 221 1.96 -29.41 -13.34
C LYS A 221 0.92 -29.19 -14.46
N ASP A 222 -0.03 -28.27 -14.28
CA ASP A 222 -1.15 -28.02 -15.22
C ASP A 222 -1.03 -26.70 -16.01
N VAL A 223 0.07 -25.96 -15.82
CA VAL A 223 0.33 -24.72 -16.55
C VAL A 223 0.85 -25.07 -17.95
N ARG A 224 -0.04 -25.09 -18.94
CA ARG A 224 0.36 -25.13 -20.35
C ARG A 224 0.87 -23.74 -20.74
N TRP A 225 2.18 -23.58 -20.85
CA TRP A 225 2.79 -22.42 -21.51
C TRP A 225 2.45 -22.48 -22.99
N ILE A 226 1.52 -21.63 -23.44
CA ILE A 226 1.30 -21.39 -24.87
C ILE A 226 2.13 -20.16 -25.22
N PRO A 227 3.27 -20.29 -25.93
CA PRO A 227 3.98 -19.13 -26.42
C PRO A 227 3.07 -18.36 -27.39
N LEU A 228 2.91 -17.06 -27.16
CA LEU A 228 2.22 -16.17 -28.10
C LEU A 228 2.99 -16.19 -29.43
N PRO A 229 2.33 -16.50 -30.56
CA PRO A 229 2.99 -16.44 -31.86
C PRO A 229 3.22 -14.96 -32.23
N GLY A 230 4.49 -14.53 -32.30
CA GLY A 230 4.84 -13.24 -32.89
C GLY A 230 6.03 -12.47 -32.30
N VAL A 231 6.60 -12.86 -31.16
CA VAL A 231 7.78 -12.16 -30.61
C VAL A 231 9.05 -12.90 -30.98
N ILE A 232 9.50 -12.70 -32.21
CA ILE A 232 10.87 -13.04 -32.61
C ILE A 232 11.79 -12.00 -31.97
N GLY A 233 12.60 -12.45 -31.02
CA GLY A 233 13.95 -11.95 -30.74
C GLY A 233 14.09 -10.47 -30.43
N ILE A 234 14.29 -10.16 -29.14
CA ILE A 234 15.47 -9.48 -28.56
C ILE A 234 15.04 -8.82 -27.24
N THR A 235 15.86 -9.05 -26.21
CA THR A 235 15.84 -8.43 -24.86
C THR A 235 14.70 -8.77 -23.90
N CYS A 236 14.81 -9.93 -23.25
CA CYS A 236 14.20 -10.19 -21.93
C CYS A 236 15.28 -10.66 -20.94
N ILE A 237 16.27 -9.80 -20.68
CA ILE A 237 17.33 -10.04 -19.67
C ILE A 237 17.05 -9.28 -18.36
N TYR A 238 16.09 -8.34 -18.33
CA TYR A 238 15.81 -7.55 -17.13
C TYR A 238 14.68 -8.06 -16.23
N PHE A 239 13.90 -9.07 -16.65
CA PHE A 239 12.77 -9.55 -15.85
C PHE A 239 13.05 -10.80 -15.00
N LEU A 240 14.18 -11.51 -15.21
CA LEU A 240 14.47 -12.74 -14.48
C LEU A 240 15.21 -12.54 -13.14
N LYS A 241 15.86 -11.40 -12.88
CA LYS A 241 16.66 -11.24 -11.65
C LYS A 241 15.84 -10.89 -10.39
N CYS A 242 14.59 -10.47 -10.51
CA CYS A 242 13.76 -10.19 -9.32
C CYS A 242 12.95 -11.40 -8.81
N PHE A 243 12.83 -12.48 -9.59
CA PHE A 243 12.02 -13.65 -9.20
C PHE A 243 12.84 -14.80 -8.60
N GLU A 244 14.16 -14.85 -8.80
CA GLU A 244 15.00 -15.92 -8.26
C GLU A 244 15.35 -15.74 -6.77
N THR A 245 15.29 -14.53 -6.22
CA THR A 245 15.70 -14.27 -4.83
C THR A 245 14.65 -14.66 -3.79
N GLU A 246 13.37 -14.79 -4.16
CA GLU A 246 12.29 -15.18 -3.23
C GLU A 246 12.03 -16.69 -3.15
N ILE A 247 12.45 -17.47 -4.17
CA ILE A 247 12.27 -18.92 -4.16
C ILE A 247 13.34 -19.62 -3.32
N GLN A 248 14.55 -19.05 -3.19
CA GLN A 248 15.62 -19.67 -2.39
C GLN A 248 15.50 -19.47 -0.86
N ASN A 249 14.81 -18.42 -0.40
CA ASN A 249 14.66 -18.16 1.04
C ASN A 249 13.51 -18.93 1.70
N THR A 250 12.58 -19.49 0.91
CA THR A 250 11.48 -20.30 1.45
C THR A 250 11.88 -21.76 1.67
N PHE A 251 12.99 -22.23 1.08
CA PHE A 251 13.46 -23.62 1.21
C PHE A 251 14.53 -23.86 2.29
N ARG A 252 15.09 -22.83 2.94
CA ARG A 252 16.10 -23.00 4.01
C ARG A 252 15.53 -23.12 5.43
N ARG A 253 14.21 -23.12 5.63
CA ARG A 253 13.59 -23.27 6.97
C ARG A 253 12.98 -24.64 7.27
N CYS A 254 13.12 -25.65 6.40
CA CYS A 254 12.55 -26.99 6.62
C CYS A 254 13.54 -28.16 6.64
N ALA A 255 14.86 -27.93 6.82
CA ALA A 255 15.82 -29.04 6.74
C ALA A 255 17.00 -28.91 7.72
N ILE A 256 16.76 -28.75 9.03
CA ILE A 256 17.71 -29.22 10.06
C ILE A 256 16.92 -29.62 11.33
N ALA A 257 16.67 -30.91 11.50
CA ALA A 257 16.49 -31.54 12.81
C ALA A 257 17.21 -32.90 12.77
N PRO A 258 18.29 -33.12 13.53
CA PRO A 258 18.97 -34.42 13.55
C PRO A 258 18.19 -35.44 14.41
N PRO A 259 18.31 -36.74 14.11
CA PRO A 259 17.68 -37.79 14.91
C PRO A 259 18.41 -37.95 16.24
N THR A 260 17.67 -37.94 17.34
CA THR A 260 18.15 -38.41 18.65
C THR A 260 18.21 -39.94 18.64
N VAL A 261 19.39 -40.47 18.99
CA VAL A 261 19.62 -41.86 19.43
C VAL A 261 18.99 -42.08 20.80
#